data_AF-A0A437CQ13-F1
#
_entry.id   AF-A0A437CQ13-F1
#
_cell.length_a   1.000
_cell.length_b   1.000
_cell.length_c   1.000
_cell.angle_alpha   90.00
_cell.angle_beta   90.00
_cell.angle_gamma   90.00
#
_symmetry.space_group_name_H-M   'P 1'
#
loop_
_entity.id
_entity.type
_entity.pdbx_description
1 polymer ?
#
loop_
_entity_poly.entity_id
_entity_poly.type
_entity_poly.pdbx_seq_one_letter_code
_entity_poly.pdbx_strand_id
1 'polypeptide(L)'
;MQQKFYGLPYTPNTAWQLRFSHLIGYGAKYYSYLMSRAVASMVWKQCFIQDPLNRDMGERYRREMLAHGGAKEPMLMVEGMLQRRPSTEDFVEALVSELDPNFDTFIMDSEN
;
A
#
# COMPACT_ATOMS: atom_id res chain seq x y z
N MET A 1 14.78 17.54 -10.14
CA MET A 1 14.12 16.39 -9.49
C MET A 1 13.58 15.37 -10.49
N GLN A 2 12.69 15.74 -11.43
CA GLN A 2 12.12 14.78 -12.39
C GLN A 2 13.20 14.03 -13.21
N GLN A 3 14.16 14.74 -13.79
CA GLN A 3 15.29 14.12 -14.52
C GLN A 3 16.16 13.17 -13.67
N LYS A 4 16.12 13.27 -12.33
CA LYS A 4 16.93 12.43 -11.42
C LYS A 4 16.23 11.13 -11.07
N PHE A 5 14.91 11.15 -10.91
CA PHE A 5 14.12 10.04 -10.37
C PHE A 5 13.15 9.43 -11.37
N TYR A 6 12.95 10.06 -12.53
CA TYR A 6 12.03 9.61 -13.56
C TYR A 6 12.78 9.40 -14.87
N GLY A 7 12.50 8.28 -15.56
CA GLY A 7 13.20 7.90 -16.79
C GLY A 7 12.81 8.72 -18.02
N LEU A 8 11.76 9.54 -17.93
CA LEU A 8 11.30 10.39 -19.02
C LEU A 8 11.56 11.88 -18.72
N PRO A 9 12.08 12.65 -19.70
CA PRO A 9 12.29 14.07 -19.53
C PRO A 9 10.95 14.81 -19.41
N TYR A 10 10.98 15.99 -18.79
CA TYR A 10 9.81 16.87 -18.78
C TYR A 10 9.65 17.54 -20.16
N THR A 11 8.43 17.84 -20.57
CA THR A 11 8.16 18.58 -21.81
C THR A 11 8.50 20.07 -21.63
N PRO A 12 9.36 20.66 -22.48
CA PRO A 12 9.69 22.09 -22.38
C PRO A 12 8.45 22.98 -22.42
N ASN A 13 8.52 24.14 -21.76
CA ASN A 13 7.43 25.13 -21.67
C ASN A 13 6.12 24.57 -21.05
N THR A 14 6.22 23.53 -20.22
CA THR A 14 5.08 23.02 -19.44
C THR A 14 5.36 23.11 -17.94
N ALA A 15 4.29 23.19 -17.14
CA ALA A 15 4.35 23.22 -15.68
C ALA A 15 3.26 22.30 -15.12
N TRP A 16 3.50 20.99 -15.16
CA TRP A 16 2.51 19.99 -14.75
C TRP A 16 2.09 20.13 -13.28
N GLN A 17 2.95 20.71 -12.44
CA GLN A 17 2.67 20.96 -11.02
C GLN A 17 1.44 21.87 -10.84
N LEU A 18 1.20 22.81 -11.76
CA LEU A 18 0.02 23.68 -11.73
C LEU A 18 -1.29 22.94 -12.02
N ARG A 19 -1.19 21.75 -12.62
CA ARG A 19 -2.33 20.85 -12.89
C ARG A 19 -2.44 19.73 -11.88
N PHE A 20 -1.52 19.68 -10.90
CA PHE A 20 -1.53 18.65 -9.88
C PHE A 20 -2.49 19.03 -8.76
N SER A 21 -3.77 18.75 -8.96
CA SER A 21 -4.86 19.15 -8.06
C SER A 21 -4.67 18.68 -6.61
N HIS A 22 -4.02 17.55 -6.39
CA HIS A 22 -3.75 17.00 -5.05
C HIS A 22 -2.83 17.91 -4.20
N LEU A 23 -2.12 18.88 -4.79
CA LEU A 23 -1.40 19.89 -4.01
C LEU A 23 -2.37 20.76 -3.18
N ILE A 24 -3.60 20.92 -3.66
CA ILE A 24 -4.66 21.69 -3.00
C ILE A 24 -5.56 20.72 -2.22
N GLY A 25 -5.66 20.90 -0.90
CA GLY A 25 -6.47 20.04 -0.02
C GLY A 25 -5.81 18.70 0.37
N TYR A 26 -4.87 18.18 -0.42
CA TYR A 26 -4.10 16.96 -0.11
C TYR A 26 -2.57 17.19 -0.08
N GLY A 27 -2.17 18.46 0.01
CA GLY A 27 -0.77 18.87 0.06
C GLY A 27 0.03 18.12 1.13
N ALA A 28 1.26 17.76 0.78
CA ALA A 28 2.19 16.97 1.60
C ALA A 28 1.72 15.55 2.00
N LYS A 29 0.58 15.07 1.50
CA LYS A 29 0.07 13.72 1.83
C LYS A 29 0.14 12.73 0.67
N TYR A 30 0.48 13.15 -0.54
CA TYR A 30 0.42 12.27 -1.72
C TYR A 30 1.23 10.96 -1.60
N TYR A 31 2.29 10.93 -0.78
CA TYR A 31 3.05 9.72 -0.51
C TYR A 31 2.24 8.64 0.25
N SER A 32 1.15 9.01 0.94
CA SER A 32 0.34 8.08 1.71
C SER A 32 -0.38 7.05 0.83
N TYR A 33 -0.54 7.30 -0.46
CA TYR A 33 -1.00 6.27 -1.41
C TYR A 33 -0.04 5.07 -1.45
N LEU A 34 1.27 5.33 -1.54
CA LEU A 34 2.28 4.27 -1.53
C LEU A 34 2.31 3.55 -0.17
N MET A 35 2.23 4.30 0.93
CA MET A 35 2.16 3.69 2.27
C MET A 35 0.92 2.80 2.43
N SER A 36 -0.24 3.27 2.00
CA SER A 36 -1.50 2.51 2.10
C SER A 36 -1.45 1.25 1.23
N ARG A 37 -0.86 1.35 0.03
CA ARG A 37 -0.67 0.19 -0.86
C ARG A 37 0.25 -0.86 -0.23
N ALA A 38 1.36 -0.43 0.36
CA ALA A 38 2.28 -1.31 1.07
C ALA A 38 1.61 -2.03 2.25
N VAL A 39 0.82 -1.31 3.08
CA VAL A 39 0.02 -1.93 4.16
C VAL A 39 -0.94 -2.97 3.59
N ALA A 40 -1.71 -2.62 2.56
CA ALA A 40 -2.68 -3.52 1.95
C ALA A 40 -2.02 -4.79 1.41
N SER A 41 -0.87 -4.64 0.73
CA SER A 41 -0.07 -5.76 0.22
C SER A 41 0.38 -6.68 1.34
N MET A 42 0.92 -6.12 2.44
CA MET A 42 1.35 -6.91 3.59
C MET A 42 0.20 -7.66 4.24
N VAL A 43 -0.93 -6.98 4.45
CA VAL A 43 -2.14 -7.61 5.03
C VAL A 43 -2.63 -8.73 4.12
N TRP A 44 -2.70 -8.52 2.80
CA TRP A 44 -3.09 -9.56 1.87
C TRP A 44 -2.15 -10.77 1.93
N LYS A 45 -0.85 -10.54 1.74
CA LYS A 45 0.17 -11.61 1.67
C LYS A 45 0.31 -12.38 2.99
N GLN A 46 0.24 -11.71 4.14
CA GLN A 46 0.47 -12.35 5.43
C GLN A 46 -0.81 -12.95 6.03
N CYS A 47 -1.99 -12.42 5.68
CA CYS A 47 -3.22 -12.78 6.39
C CYS A 47 -4.25 -13.49 5.52
N PHE A 48 -4.32 -13.20 4.22
CA PHE A 48 -5.45 -13.64 3.38
C PHE A 48 -5.05 -14.49 2.18
N ILE A 49 -3.79 -14.46 1.72
CA ILE A 49 -3.39 -15.15 0.48
C ILE A 49 -3.64 -16.67 0.49
N GLN A 50 -3.57 -17.31 1.66
CA GLN A 50 -3.74 -18.76 1.80
C GLN A 50 -5.22 -19.16 1.91
N ASP A 51 -6.03 -18.35 2.60
CA ASP A 51 -7.46 -18.57 2.81
C ASP A 51 -8.18 -17.21 2.88
N PRO A 52 -8.57 -16.64 1.73
CA PRO A 52 -9.13 -15.29 1.66
C PRO A 52 -10.46 -15.11 2.41
N LEU A 53 -11.19 -16.21 2.63
CA LEU A 53 -12.50 -16.20 3.27
C LEU A 53 -12.46 -16.72 4.71
N ASN A 54 -11.26 -16.80 5.30
CA ASN A 54 -11.08 -17.23 6.67
C ASN A 54 -11.86 -16.34 7.64
N ARG A 55 -12.84 -16.92 8.35
CA ARG A 55 -13.72 -16.18 9.27
C ARG A 55 -12.94 -15.52 10.41
N ASP A 56 -11.99 -16.22 11.00
CA ASP A 56 -11.23 -15.72 12.15
C ASP A 56 -10.29 -14.58 11.73
N MET A 57 -9.70 -14.66 10.54
CA MET A 57 -8.89 -13.56 10.00
C MET A 57 -9.75 -12.35 9.63
N GLY A 58 -10.93 -12.56 9.03
CA GLY A 58 -11.89 -11.49 8.77
C GLY A 58 -12.32 -10.77 10.05
N GLU A 59 -12.57 -11.51 11.13
CA GLU A 59 -12.92 -10.92 12.43
C GLU A 59 -11.76 -10.13 13.05
N ARG A 60 -10.51 -10.61 12.90
CA ARG A 60 -9.32 -9.84 13.29
C ARG A 60 -9.23 -8.53 12.50
N TYR A 61 -9.38 -8.57 11.18
CA TYR A 61 -9.34 -7.37 10.35
C TYR A 61 -10.42 -6.36 10.76
N ARG A 62 -11.65 -6.85 10.99
CA ARG A 62 -12.75 -6.03 11.49
C ARG A 62 -12.41 -5.36 12.81
N ARG A 63 -11.86 -6.09 13.78
CA ARG A 63 -11.56 -5.59 15.12
C ARG A 63 -10.35 -4.66 15.16
N GLU A 64 -9.26 -5.03 14.50
CA GLU A 64 -7.97 -4.33 14.63
C GLU A 64 -7.82 -3.14 13.67
N MET A 65 -8.45 -3.20 12.48
CA MET A 65 -8.32 -2.18 11.43
C MET A 65 -9.57 -1.32 11.30
N LEU A 66 -10.76 -1.94 11.19
CA LEU A 66 -11.98 -1.21 10.80
C LEU A 66 -12.74 -0.59 11.97
N ALA A 67 -12.87 -1.31 13.09
CA ALA A 67 -13.76 -0.94 14.20
C ALA A 67 -13.41 0.40 14.86
N HIS A 68 -12.17 0.88 14.71
CA HIS A 68 -11.68 2.08 15.35
C HIS A 68 -11.96 3.37 14.58
N GLY A 69 -12.22 3.29 13.27
CA GLY A 69 -12.26 4.48 12.41
C GLY A 69 -10.99 5.33 12.58
N GLY A 70 -11.16 6.64 12.79
CA GLY A 70 -10.05 7.56 13.04
C GLY A 70 -9.61 7.69 14.51
N ALA A 71 -10.17 6.89 15.43
CA ALA A 71 -9.96 7.08 16.87
C ALA A 71 -8.70 6.37 17.42
N LYS A 72 -8.05 5.51 16.64
CA LYS A 72 -6.80 4.82 17.00
C LYS A 72 -5.68 5.28 16.08
N GLU A 73 -4.45 5.23 16.57
CA GLU A 73 -3.28 5.56 15.76
C GLU A 73 -3.09 4.49 14.66
N PRO A 74 -2.85 4.87 13.39
CA PRO A 74 -2.77 3.93 12.28
C PRO A 74 -1.72 2.82 12.43
N MET A 75 -0.51 3.12 12.89
CA MET A 75 0.53 2.10 13.08
C MET A 75 0.12 1.07 14.15
N LEU A 76 -0.57 1.48 15.22
CA LEU A 76 -1.14 0.53 16.20
C LEU A 76 -2.23 -0.37 15.61
N MET A 77 -3.00 0.11 14.61
CA MET A 77 -3.94 -0.75 13.88
C MET A 77 -3.19 -1.79 13.04
N VAL A 78 -2.18 -1.33 12.28
CA VAL A 78 -1.36 -2.20 11.43
C VAL A 78 -0.60 -3.24 12.28
N GLU A 79 -0.03 -2.83 13.41
CA GLU A 79 0.60 -3.71 14.39
C GLU A 79 -0.37 -4.76 14.93
N GLY A 80 -1.60 -4.34 15.27
CA GLY A 80 -2.66 -5.24 15.68
C GLY A 80 -3.04 -6.25 14.59
N MET A 81 -3.07 -5.84 13.33
CA MET A 81 -3.40 -6.75 12.22
C MET A 81 -2.25 -7.74 11.93
N LEU A 82 -1.03 -7.22 11.74
CA LEU A 82 0.16 -7.99 11.35
C LEU A 82 0.80 -8.73 12.53
N GLN A 83 0.37 -8.47 13.77
CA GLN A 83 0.94 -9.00 15.01
C GLN A 83 2.43 -8.67 15.19
N ARG A 84 2.92 -7.65 14.48
CA ARG A 84 4.29 -7.12 14.53
C ARG A 84 4.29 -5.68 14.04
N ARG A 85 5.30 -4.92 14.44
CA ARG A 85 5.55 -3.58 13.91
C ARG A 85 6.33 -3.65 12.60
N PRO A 86 5.77 -3.20 11.46
CA PRO A 86 6.52 -3.18 10.22
C PRO A 86 7.57 -2.07 10.23
N SER A 87 8.75 -2.37 9.71
CA SER A 87 9.83 -1.41 9.51
C SER A 87 9.68 -0.67 8.18
N THR A 88 10.56 0.30 7.91
CA THR A 88 10.56 0.99 6.60
C THR A 88 10.90 0.02 5.47
N GLU A 89 11.79 -0.92 5.73
CA GLU A 89 12.21 -1.97 4.80
C GLU A 89 11.04 -2.88 4.43
N ASP A 90 10.18 -3.24 5.41
CA ASP A 90 8.96 -4.01 5.13
C ASP A 90 8.03 -3.28 4.14
N PHE A 91 7.84 -1.96 4.31
CA PHE A 91 7.02 -1.16 3.39
C PHE A 91 7.62 -1.10 1.99
N VAL A 92 8.94 -0.95 1.89
CA VAL A 92 9.65 -0.93 0.59
C VAL A 92 9.52 -2.29 -0.09
N GLU A 93 9.77 -3.38 0.63
CA GLU A 93 9.67 -4.74 0.09
C GLU A 93 8.25 -5.06 -0.38
N ALA A 94 7.24 -4.64 0.37
CA ALA A 94 5.84 -4.79 -0.02
C ALA A 94 5.54 -4.11 -1.36
N LEU A 95 6.11 -2.93 -1.63
CA LEU A 95 5.93 -2.23 -2.90
C LEU A 95 6.76 -2.82 -4.05
N VAL A 96 7.99 -3.23 -3.78
CA VAL A 96 8.90 -3.81 -4.79
C VAL A 96 8.37 -5.15 -5.25
N SER A 97 7.91 -6.00 -4.33
CA SER A 97 7.38 -7.32 -4.65
C SER A 97 6.09 -7.31 -5.48
N GLU A 98 5.37 -6.19 -5.55
CA GLU A 98 4.23 -6.01 -6.49
C GLU A 98 4.66 -5.60 -7.90
N LEU A 99 5.90 -5.14 -8.07
CA LEU A 99 6.46 -4.77 -9.37
C LEU A 99 7.10 -5.97 -10.08
N ASP A 100 7.25 -7.10 -9.38
CA ASP A 100 7.74 -8.34 -9.98
C ASP A 100 6.66 -8.91 -10.92
N PRO A 101 6.94 -9.01 -12.24
CA PRO A 101 5.97 -9.50 -13.23
C PRO A 101 5.51 -10.95 -12.99
N ASN A 102 6.15 -11.71 -12.09
CA ASN A 102 5.68 -13.04 -11.69
C ASN A 102 4.52 -13.02 -10.68
N PHE A 103 4.16 -11.85 -10.14
CA PHE A 103 3.04 -11.71 -9.21
C PHE A 103 1.68 -11.98 -9.87
N ASP A 104 1.49 -11.54 -11.12
CA ASP A 104 0.25 -11.76 -11.87
C ASP A 104 0.13 -13.22 -12.36
N THR A 105 1.25 -13.86 -12.69
CA THR A 105 1.28 -15.26 -13.16
C THR A 105 0.83 -16.24 -12.06
N PHE A 106 1.13 -15.94 -10.79
CA PHE A 106 0.74 -16.80 -9.67
C PHE A 106 -0.77 -16.84 -9.41
N ILE A 107 -1.50 -15.76 -9.72
CA ILE A 107 -2.96 -15.71 -9.58
C ILE A 107 -3.63 -16.50 -10.73
N MET A 108 -3.14 -16.35 -11.96
CA MET A 108 -3.71 -17.07 -13.12
C MET A 108 -3.43 -18.58 -13.11
N ASP A 109 -2.30 -19.02 -12.55
CA ASP A 109 -1.95 -20.44 -12.50
C ASP A 109 -2.61 -21.19 -11.34
N SER A 110 -3.27 -20.49 -10.41
CA SER A 110 -4.01 -21.10 -9.29
C SER A 110 -5.45 -21.50 -9.62
N GLU A 111 -5.91 -21.20 -10.84
CA GLU A 111 -7.25 -21.54 -11.35
C GLU A 111 -7.25 -22.71 -12.37
N ASN A 112 -6.15 -23.47 -12.51
CA ASN A 112 -6.06 -24.66 -13.38
C ASN A 112 -5.71 -25.95 -12.61
#